data_AF-A0A9D1Q6D7-F1
#
_entry.id   AF-A0A9D1Q6D7-F1
#
_cell.length_a   1.000
_cell.length_b   1.000
_cell.length_c   1.000
_cell.angle_alpha   90.00
_cell.angle_beta   90.00
_cell.angle_gamma   90.00
#
_symmetry.space_group_name_H-M   'P 1'
#
loop_
_entity.id
_entity.type
_entity.pdbx_description
1 polymer ?
#
loop_
_entity_poly.entity_id
_entity_poly.type
_entity_poly.pdbx_seq_one_letter_code
_entity_poly.pdbx_strand_id
1 'polypeptide(L)'
;MTISSDIIITAIASLSSAIIGGIIAFTGSWIATKKQINAKNKDNKEIETRFIRSIFIEIESVYSRYQELSHIIQNKYDFLDYSIYVNEDYFPVYHNNIGYLGLIENDELRNNIISFYTQAKGLIDTLRTNTKLLDDLKNSTSHLQKQNIVLALRQYLSAIKDDDIKTTQIYNKIQKVKKHFY
;
A
#
# COMPACT_ATOMS: atom_id res chain seq x y z
N MET A 1 -29.19 11.23 -76.82
CA MET A 1 -28.58 12.03 -75.74
C MET A 1 -27.08 11.73 -75.74
N THR A 2 -26.28 12.54 -76.42
CA THR A 2 -24.82 12.34 -76.49
C THR A 2 -24.18 12.97 -75.27
N ILE A 3 -23.46 12.18 -74.47
CA ILE A 3 -22.68 12.69 -73.34
C ILE A 3 -21.60 13.61 -73.93
N SER A 4 -21.50 14.85 -73.45
CA SER A 4 -20.46 15.78 -73.90
C SER A 4 -19.07 15.26 -73.54
N SER A 5 -18.13 15.33 -74.48
CA SER A 5 -16.72 14.95 -74.28
C SER A 5 -16.09 15.61 -73.05
N ASP A 6 -16.53 16.83 -72.73
CA ASP A 6 -16.00 17.62 -71.61
C ASP A 6 -16.34 17.01 -70.25
N ILE A 7 -17.51 16.34 -70.16
CA ILE A 7 -17.95 15.63 -68.95
C ILE A 7 -17.05 14.41 -68.71
N ILE A 8 -16.68 13.70 -69.78
CA ILE A 8 -15.80 12.52 -69.70
C ILE A 8 -14.38 12.94 -69.29
N ILE A 9 -13.85 14.01 -69.86
CA ILE A 9 -12.52 14.54 -69.52
C ILE A 9 -12.46 15.01 -68.06
N THR A 10 -13.49 15.73 -67.60
CA THR A 10 -13.57 16.20 -66.20
C THR A 10 -13.70 15.03 -65.22
N ALA A 11 -14.50 14.02 -65.56
CA ALA A 11 -14.64 12.81 -64.75
C ALA A 11 -13.31 12.06 -64.60
N ILE A 12 -12.58 11.85 -65.70
CA ILE A 12 -11.25 11.21 -65.69
C ILE A 12 -10.26 12.04 -64.87
N ALA A 13 -10.18 13.36 -65.09
CA ALA A 13 -9.29 14.24 -64.33
C ALA A 13 -9.58 14.24 -62.83
N SER A 14 -10.87 14.26 -62.44
CA SER A 14 -11.29 14.19 -61.04
C SER A 14 -10.94 12.86 -60.39
N LEU A 15 -11.12 11.75 -61.11
CA LEU A 15 -10.76 10.41 -60.64
C LEU A 15 -9.25 10.25 -60.49
N SER A 16 -8.46 10.71 -61.47
CA SER A 16 -7.00 10.71 -61.40
C SER A 16 -6.49 11.54 -60.24
N SER A 17 -7.06 12.73 -60.00
CA SER A 17 -6.69 13.60 -58.88
C SER A 17 -7.03 12.97 -57.53
N ALA A 18 -8.19 12.31 -57.42
CA ALA A 18 -8.60 11.60 -56.22
C ALA A 18 -7.68 10.40 -55.92
N ILE A 19 -7.27 9.64 -56.92
CA ILE A 19 -6.32 8.53 -56.77
C ILE A 19 -4.96 9.03 -56.30
N ILE A 20 -4.44 10.09 -56.92
CA ILE A 20 -3.15 10.69 -56.55
C ILE A 20 -3.22 11.26 -55.12
N GLY A 21 -4.28 12.01 -54.81
CA GLY A 21 -4.52 12.52 -53.45
C GLY A 21 -4.65 11.41 -52.41
N GLY A 22 -5.33 10.32 -52.75
CA GLY A 22 -5.47 9.13 -51.91
C GLY A 22 -4.14 8.43 -51.63
N ILE A 23 -3.27 8.28 -52.64
CA ILE A 23 -1.94 7.68 -52.47
C ILE A 23 -1.05 8.58 -51.60
N ILE A 24 -1.08 9.90 -51.79
CA ILE A 24 -0.32 10.85 -50.98
C ILE A 24 -0.81 10.82 -49.53
N ALA A 25 -2.13 10.84 -49.31
CA ALA A 25 -2.72 10.75 -47.98
C ALA A 25 -2.37 9.42 -47.29
N PHE A 26 -2.47 8.30 -48.01
CA PHE A 26 -2.13 6.98 -47.49
C PHE A 26 -0.66 6.86 -47.10
N THR A 27 0.25 7.29 -47.97
CA THR A 27 1.69 7.26 -47.70
C THR A 27 2.07 8.18 -46.54
N GLY A 28 1.49 9.38 -46.47
CA GLY A 28 1.64 10.30 -45.34
C GLY A 28 1.17 9.67 -44.03
N SER A 29 -0.03 9.08 -44.01
CA SER A 29 -0.59 8.39 -42.84
C SER A 29 0.26 7.19 -42.42
N TRP A 30 0.75 6.40 -43.37
CA TRP A 30 1.61 5.25 -43.07
C TRP A 30 2.93 5.67 -42.42
N ILE A 31 3.59 6.69 -42.97
CA ILE A 31 4.85 7.23 -42.42
C ILE A 31 4.62 7.81 -41.02
N ALA A 32 3.54 8.60 -40.84
CA ALA A 32 3.17 9.16 -39.55
C ALA A 32 2.91 8.06 -38.51
N THR A 33 2.16 7.02 -38.88
CA THR A 33 1.85 5.88 -38.00
C THR A 33 3.11 5.13 -37.61
N LYS A 34 4.02 4.86 -38.56
CA LYS A 34 5.29 4.19 -38.28
C LYS A 34 6.17 5.01 -37.34
N LYS A 35 6.24 6.33 -37.54
CA LYS A 35 6.98 7.24 -36.65
C LYS A 35 6.37 7.27 -35.25
N GLN A 36 5.03 7.27 -35.15
CA GLN A 36 4.31 7.25 -33.88
C GLN A 36 4.53 5.94 -33.12
N ILE A 37 4.51 4.78 -33.78
CA ILE A 37 4.81 3.50 -33.16
C ILE A 37 6.24 3.49 -32.62
N ASN A 38 7.22 3.95 -33.39
CA ASN A 38 8.61 4.01 -32.95
C ASN A 38 8.81 4.97 -31.77
N ALA A 39 8.17 6.14 -31.79
CA ALA A 39 8.18 7.08 -30.67
C ALA A 39 7.55 6.46 -29.43
N LYS A 40 6.37 5.84 -29.55
CA LYS A 40 5.70 5.15 -28.46
C LYS A 40 6.54 4.02 -27.87
N ASN A 41 7.23 3.24 -28.69
CA ASN A 41 8.12 2.18 -28.22
C ASN A 41 9.32 2.75 -27.45
N LYS A 42 9.87 3.88 -27.89
CA LYS A 42 10.95 4.57 -27.19
C LYS A 42 10.47 5.11 -25.84
N ASP A 43 9.30 5.74 -25.81
CA ASP A 43 8.69 6.28 -24.59
C ASP A 43 8.39 5.15 -23.59
N ASN A 44 7.86 4.02 -24.07
CA ASN A 44 7.61 2.84 -23.24
C ASN A 44 8.89 2.31 -22.57
N LYS A 45 10.00 2.20 -23.31
CA LYS A 45 11.29 1.77 -22.76
C LYS A 45 11.83 2.75 -21.72
N GLU A 46 11.63 4.03 -21.94
CA GLU A 46 12.02 5.05 -20.97
C GLU A 46 11.18 4.99 -19.70
N ILE A 47 9.86 4.80 -19.82
CA ILE A 47 8.94 4.59 -18.70
C ILE A 47 9.33 3.32 -17.93
N GLU A 48 9.56 2.21 -18.62
CA GLU A 48 10.00 0.94 -18.03
C GLU A 48 11.28 1.13 -17.21
N THR A 49 12.30 1.77 -17.80
CA THR A 49 13.59 2.02 -17.13
C THR A 49 13.42 2.88 -15.89
N ARG A 50 12.63 3.96 -15.97
CA ARG A 50 12.35 4.85 -14.84
C ARG A 50 11.60 4.11 -13.74
N PHE A 51 10.60 3.31 -14.11
CA PHE A 51 9.82 2.52 -13.17
C PHE A 51 10.69 1.50 -12.42
N ILE A 52 11.51 0.70 -13.12
CA ILE A 52 12.43 -0.26 -12.50
C ILE A 52 13.38 0.44 -11.54
N ARG A 53 13.92 1.60 -11.93
CA ARG A 53 14.79 2.41 -11.06
C ARG A 53 14.06 2.89 -9.81
N SER A 54 12.82 3.35 -9.94
CA SER A 54 12.01 3.78 -8.80
C SER A 54 11.70 2.61 -7.86
N ILE A 55 11.40 1.42 -8.39
CA ILE A 55 11.22 0.19 -7.59
C ILE A 55 12.49 -0.14 -6.81
N PHE A 56 13.65 -0.07 -7.47
CA PHE A 56 14.94 -0.33 -6.81
C PHE A 56 15.17 0.62 -5.63
N ILE A 57 14.96 1.93 -5.83
CA ILE A 57 15.12 2.95 -4.77
C ILE A 57 14.14 2.73 -3.62
N GLU A 58 12.89 2.35 -3.91
CA GLU A 58 11.88 2.04 -2.88
C GLU A 58 12.34 0.85 -2.03
N ILE A 59 12.82 -0.23 -2.66
CA ILE A 59 13.32 -1.42 -1.96
C ILE A 59 14.55 -1.07 -1.10
N GLU A 60 15.50 -0.32 -1.65
CA GLU A 60 16.66 0.14 -0.88
C GLU A 60 16.24 0.98 0.34
N SER A 61 15.29 1.89 0.17
CA SER A 61 14.81 2.75 1.27
C SER A 61 14.18 1.93 2.40
N VAL A 62 13.38 0.90 2.05
CA VAL A 62 12.79 -0.02 3.04
C VAL A 62 13.88 -0.85 3.73
N TYR A 63 14.86 -1.34 2.97
CA TYR A 63 15.96 -2.12 3.52
C TYR A 63 16.86 -1.30 4.47
N SER A 64 17.19 -0.06 4.09
CA SER A 64 17.94 0.87 4.93
C SER A 64 17.21 1.13 6.25
N ARG A 65 15.89 1.37 6.19
CA ARG A 65 15.08 1.53 7.42
C ARG A 65 15.09 0.26 8.28
N TYR A 66 15.01 -0.91 7.68
CA TYR A 66 15.12 -2.17 8.41
C TYR A 66 16.47 -2.29 9.14
N GLN A 67 17.57 -1.93 8.49
CA GLN A 67 18.90 -1.97 9.11
C GLN A 67 19.02 -1.02 10.30
N GLU A 68 18.49 0.21 10.19
CA GLU A 68 18.44 1.15 11.32
C GLU A 68 17.69 0.55 12.52
N LEU A 69 16.55 -0.10 12.27
CA LEU A 69 15.76 -0.75 13.32
C LEU A 69 16.46 -1.98 13.90
N SER A 70 17.14 -2.78 13.08
CA SER A 70 17.84 -3.99 13.53
C SER A 70 18.94 -3.66 14.55
N HIS A 71 19.69 -2.57 14.33
CA HIS A 71 20.68 -2.07 15.27
C HIS A 71 20.09 -1.60 16.61
N ILE A 72 18.88 -1.04 16.59
CA ILE A 72 18.16 -0.64 17.82
C ILE A 72 17.71 -1.88 18.59
N ILE A 73 17.18 -2.89 17.88
CA ILE A 73 16.64 -4.12 18.47
C ILE A 73 17.77 -4.98 19.08
N GLN A 74 18.91 -5.12 18.41
CA GLN A 74 20.04 -5.91 18.93
C GLN A 74 20.59 -5.38 20.26
N ASN A 75 20.38 -4.10 20.56
CA ASN A 75 20.87 -3.44 21.78
C ASN A 75 19.84 -3.43 22.93
N LYS A 76 18.62 -3.94 22.75
CA LYS A 76 17.59 -4.00 23.79
C LYS A 76 16.87 -5.36 23.79
N TYR A 77 16.93 -6.07 24.93
CA TYR A 77 16.33 -7.41 25.10
C TYR A 77 14.80 -7.44 25.17
N ASP A 78 14.10 -6.30 25.13
CA ASP A 78 12.64 -6.25 25.25
C ASP A 78 11.97 -5.90 23.91
N PHE A 79 11.96 -6.89 23.01
CA PHE A 79 11.19 -6.81 21.75
C PHE A 79 9.66 -6.77 21.99
N LEU A 80 9.21 -7.24 23.15
CA LEU A 80 7.78 -7.42 23.49
C LEU A 80 7.06 -6.15 23.96
N ASP A 81 7.79 -5.07 24.28
CA ASP A 81 7.19 -3.83 24.81
C ASP A 81 7.05 -2.72 23.75
N TYR A 82 7.52 -2.95 22.53
CA TYR A 82 7.37 -2.01 21.43
C TYR A 82 6.16 -2.36 20.56
N SER A 83 5.10 -1.57 20.68
CA SER A 83 4.02 -1.54 19.68
C SER A 83 4.56 -0.87 18.41
N ILE A 84 4.98 -1.67 17.44
CA ILE A 84 5.34 -1.16 16.11
C ILE A 84 4.03 -0.70 15.45
N TYR A 85 3.87 0.61 15.31
CA TYR A 85 2.72 1.22 14.65
C TYR A 85 2.94 1.20 13.13
N VAL A 86 2.29 0.25 12.45
CA VAL A 86 2.44 0.00 11.01
C VAL A 86 1.21 0.50 10.27
N ASN A 87 1.12 1.83 10.07
CA ASN A 87 -0.10 2.47 9.55
C ASN A 87 0.01 3.08 8.15
N GLU A 88 1.21 3.23 7.60
CA GLU A 88 1.41 3.90 6.31
C GLU A 88 1.50 2.92 5.12
N ASP A 89 1.30 3.44 3.91
CA ASP A 89 1.64 2.73 2.68
C ASP A 89 3.16 2.75 2.51
N TYR A 90 3.81 1.62 2.83
CA TYR A 90 5.27 1.47 2.75
C TYR A 90 5.79 1.34 1.31
N PHE A 91 4.89 1.15 0.33
CA PHE A 91 5.27 0.86 -1.06
C PHE A 91 4.52 1.76 -2.07
N PRO A 92 4.58 3.10 -1.93
CA PRO A 92 3.82 4.02 -2.76
C PRO A 92 4.22 3.98 -4.24
N VAL A 93 5.49 3.70 -4.57
CA VAL A 93 5.94 3.56 -5.96
C VAL A 93 5.29 2.33 -6.57
N TYR A 94 5.45 1.16 -5.97
CA TYR A 94 4.86 -0.07 -6.49
C TYR A 94 3.34 0.02 -6.61
N HIS A 95 2.66 0.52 -5.57
CA HIS A 95 1.20 0.57 -5.53
C HIS A 95 0.62 1.50 -6.60
N ASN A 96 1.16 2.72 -6.73
CA ASN A 96 0.63 3.72 -7.67
C ASN A 96 1.02 3.46 -9.13
N ASN A 97 2.03 2.61 -9.37
CA ASN A 97 2.60 2.41 -10.71
C ASN A 97 2.52 0.95 -11.20
N ILE A 98 1.67 0.13 -10.59
CA ILE A 98 1.56 -1.30 -10.93
C ILE A 98 1.25 -1.57 -12.40
N GLY A 99 0.57 -0.62 -13.08
CA GLY A 99 0.27 -0.70 -14.50
C GLY A 99 1.53 -0.78 -15.40
N TYR A 100 2.68 -0.27 -14.93
CA TYR A 100 3.94 -0.37 -15.67
C TYR A 100 4.63 -1.73 -15.54
N LEU A 101 4.18 -2.64 -14.67
CA LEU A 101 4.68 -4.01 -14.65
C LEU A 101 4.48 -4.71 -15.99
N GLY A 102 3.38 -4.40 -16.70
CA GLY A 102 3.11 -4.96 -18.01
C GLY A 102 4.08 -4.51 -19.11
N LEU A 103 4.88 -3.46 -18.86
CA LEU A 103 5.92 -3.01 -19.78
C LEU A 103 7.24 -3.79 -19.62
N ILE A 104 7.43 -4.49 -18.50
CA ILE A 104 8.66 -5.25 -18.24
C ILE A 104 8.61 -6.53 -19.07
N GLU A 105 9.42 -6.61 -20.13
CA GLU A 105 9.48 -7.77 -21.02
C GLU A 105 10.08 -9.01 -20.33
N ASN A 106 10.96 -8.82 -19.34
CA ASN A 106 11.58 -9.91 -18.59
C ASN A 106 10.61 -10.48 -17.55
N ASP A 107 10.05 -11.66 -17.85
CA ASP A 107 9.10 -12.38 -17.00
C ASP A 107 9.65 -12.74 -15.61
N GLU A 108 10.93 -13.12 -15.53
CA GLU A 108 11.59 -13.47 -14.28
C GLU A 108 11.73 -12.27 -13.36
N LEU A 109 12.21 -11.13 -13.89
CA LEU A 109 12.31 -9.88 -13.14
C LEU A 109 10.93 -9.43 -12.66
N ARG A 110 9.92 -9.47 -13.52
CA ARG A 110 8.55 -9.11 -13.18
C ARG A 110 8.01 -9.99 -12.06
N ASN A 111 8.24 -11.31 -12.13
CA ASN A 111 7.85 -12.24 -11.08
C ASN A 111 8.59 -11.98 -9.76
N ASN A 112 9.89 -11.69 -9.82
CA ASN A 112 10.69 -11.37 -8.63
C ASN A 112 10.19 -10.10 -7.93
N ILE A 113 9.82 -9.06 -8.68
CA ILE A 113 9.21 -7.85 -8.14
C ILE A 113 7.89 -8.18 -7.43
N ILE A 114 6.96 -8.87 -8.12
CA ILE A 114 5.66 -9.23 -7.54
C ILE A 114 5.84 -10.08 -6.27
N SER A 115 6.72 -11.07 -6.32
CA SER A 115 7.02 -11.96 -5.21
C SER A 115 7.58 -11.20 -4.01
N PHE A 116 8.54 -10.30 -4.21
CA PHE A 116 9.08 -9.46 -3.16
C PHE A 116 7.98 -8.66 -2.45
N TYR A 117 7.17 -7.91 -3.20
CA TYR A 117 6.11 -7.08 -2.59
C TYR A 117 5.01 -7.92 -1.94
N THR A 118 4.71 -9.10 -2.47
CA THR A 118 3.76 -10.03 -1.86
C THR A 118 4.26 -10.52 -0.50
N GLN A 119 5.52 -10.96 -0.43
CA GLN A 119 6.14 -11.41 0.81
C GLN A 119 6.26 -10.27 1.83
N ALA A 120 6.71 -9.09 1.39
CA ALA A 120 6.88 -7.93 2.26
C ALA A 120 5.54 -7.45 2.86
N LYS A 121 4.47 -7.42 2.05
CA LYS A 121 3.11 -7.11 2.55
C LYS A 121 2.60 -8.18 3.51
N GLY A 122 2.80 -9.46 3.20
CA GLY A 122 2.42 -10.55 4.10
C GLY A 122 3.11 -10.46 5.47
N LEU A 123 4.39 -10.05 5.49
CA LEU A 123 5.12 -9.79 6.73
C LEU A 123 4.52 -8.61 7.52
N ILE A 124 4.26 -7.49 6.84
CA ILE A 124 3.61 -6.31 7.44
C ILE A 124 2.24 -6.66 8.03
N ASP A 125 1.42 -7.43 7.31
CA ASP A 125 0.10 -7.84 7.77
C ASP A 125 0.18 -8.78 8.97
N THR A 126 1.17 -9.67 9.00
CA THR A 126 1.45 -10.52 10.16
C THR A 126 1.82 -9.68 11.38
N LEU A 127 2.71 -8.70 11.23
CA LEU A 127 3.11 -7.79 12.31
C LEU A 127 1.91 -6.96 12.81
N ARG A 128 1.10 -6.41 11.91
CA ARG A 128 -0.10 -5.65 12.25
C ARG A 128 -1.11 -6.51 13.02
N THR A 129 -1.31 -7.74 12.58
CA THR A 129 -2.21 -8.69 13.24
C THR A 129 -1.71 -9.04 14.64
N ASN A 130 -0.40 -9.30 14.80
CA ASN A 130 0.20 -9.58 16.10
C ASN A 130 0.08 -8.39 17.06
N THR A 131 0.38 -7.16 16.61
CA THR A 131 0.23 -5.96 17.44
C THR A 131 -1.23 -5.78 17.88
N LYS A 132 -2.19 -5.96 16.96
CA LYS A 132 -3.63 -5.89 17.31
C LYS A 132 -4.04 -6.93 18.35
N LEU A 133 -3.57 -8.17 18.20
CA LEU A 133 -3.84 -9.24 19.18
C LEU A 133 -3.24 -8.93 20.55
N LEU A 134 -2.02 -8.37 20.60
CA LEU A 134 -1.40 -7.94 21.85
C LEU A 134 -2.20 -6.82 22.52
N ASP A 135 -2.69 -5.85 21.75
CA ASP A 135 -3.54 -4.77 22.25
C ASP A 135 -4.87 -5.30 22.78
N ASP A 136 -5.52 -6.21 22.05
CA ASP A 136 -6.77 -6.86 22.47
C ASP A 136 -6.58 -7.69 23.76
N LEU A 137 -5.45 -8.39 23.90
CA LEU A 137 -5.09 -9.13 25.10
C LEU A 137 -4.82 -8.20 26.29
N LYS A 138 -4.07 -7.10 26.09
CA LYS A 138 -3.85 -6.06 27.12
C LYS A 138 -5.17 -5.44 27.58
N ASN A 139 -6.07 -5.14 26.64
CA ASN A 139 -7.39 -4.60 26.94
C ASN A 139 -8.27 -5.61 27.71
N SER A 140 -8.28 -6.88 27.29
CA SER A 140 -9.08 -7.95 27.91
C SER A 140 -8.59 -8.29 29.32
N THR A 141 -7.27 -8.39 29.52
CA THR A 141 -6.68 -8.60 30.87
C THR A 141 -6.97 -7.43 31.79
N SER A 142 -6.90 -6.19 31.31
CA SER A 142 -7.31 -5.01 32.08
C SER A 142 -8.79 -5.06 32.48
N HIS A 143 -9.65 -5.57 31.61
CA HIS A 143 -11.08 -5.71 31.89
C HIS A 143 -11.35 -6.80 32.93
N LEU A 144 -10.68 -7.94 32.86
CA LEU A 144 -10.80 -9.02 33.84
C LEU A 144 -10.26 -8.59 35.21
N GLN A 145 -9.14 -7.86 35.26
CA GLN A 145 -8.64 -7.25 36.50
C GLN A 145 -9.66 -6.26 37.09
N LYS A 146 -10.25 -5.38 36.26
CA LYS A 146 -11.32 -4.47 36.69
C LYS A 146 -12.55 -5.22 37.22
N GLN A 147 -12.99 -6.28 36.55
CA GLN A 147 -14.12 -7.11 37.00
C GLN A 147 -13.83 -7.83 38.31
N ASN A 148 -12.63 -8.40 38.48
CA ASN A 148 -12.23 -9.05 39.72
C ASN A 148 -12.16 -8.08 40.90
N ILE A 149 -11.65 -6.86 40.68
CA ILE A 149 -11.66 -5.80 41.69
C ILE A 149 -13.09 -5.39 42.04
N VAL A 150 -13.98 -5.23 41.05
CA VAL A 150 -15.39 -4.90 41.29
C VAL A 150 -16.12 -6.01 42.05
N LEU A 151 -15.85 -7.28 41.73
CA LEU A 151 -16.42 -8.43 42.43
C LEU A 151 -15.90 -8.52 43.88
N ALA A 152 -14.60 -8.35 44.09
CA ALA A 152 -14.00 -8.31 45.42
C ALA A 152 -14.57 -7.14 46.25
N LEU A 153 -14.73 -5.96 45.65
CA LEU A 153 -15.36 -4.81 46.30
C LEU A 153 -16.84 -5.07 46.62
N ARG A 154 -17.59 -5.72 45.73
CA ARG A 154 -19.00 -6.08 46.00
C ARG A 154 -19.13 -7.08 47.14
N GLN A 155 -18.34 -8.14 47.15
CA GLN A 155 -18.32 -9.14 48.22
C GLN A 155 -17.93 -8.52 49.57
N TYR A 156 -16.96 -7.61 49.54
CA TYR A 156 -16.52 -6.90 50.73
C TYR A 156 -17.57 -5.90 51.24
N LEU A 157 -18.21 -5.14 50.35
CA LEU A 157 -19.30 -4.22 50.71
C LEU A 157 -20.54 -4.97 51.24
N SER A 158 -20.86 -6.17 50.72
CA SER A 158 -21.91 -7.01 51.29
C SER A 158 -21.58 -7.50 52.69
N ALA A 159 -20.29 -7.75 52.99
CA ALA A 159 -19.85 -8.16 54.33
C ALA A 159 -19.79 -7.01 55.35
N ILE A 160 -19.76 -5.75 54.89
CA ILE A 160 -19.74 -4.55 55.75
C ILE A 160 -21.15 -4.06 56.07
N LYS A 161 -22.15 -4.39 55.26
CA LYS A 161 -23.56 -4.06 55.54
C LYS A 161 -24.10 -4.63 56.86
N ASP A 162 -23.35 -5.53 57.50
CA ASP A 162 -23.65 -6.12 58.81
C ASP A 162 -22.89 -5.47 60.00
N ASP A 163 -21.98 -4.50 59.81
CA ASP A 163 -21.19 -3.95 60.93
C ASP A 163 -20.71 -2.50 60.67
N ASP A 164 -21.46 -1.54 61.22
CA ASP A 164 -21.49 -0.11 60.86
C ASP A 164 -20.24 0.72 61.27
N ILE A 165 -19.26 0.12 61.94
CA ILE A 165 -18.13 0.84 62.58
C ILE A 165 -16.83 0.85 61.73
N LYS A 166 -16.69 -0.03 60.73
CA LYS A 166 -15.40 -0.25 60.02
C LYS A 166 -15.14 0.66 58.82
N THR A 167 -16.11 1.47 58.41
CA THR A 167 -16.12 2.22 57.13
C THR A 167 -15.00 3.27 57.02
N THR A 168 -14.60 3.91 58.14
CA THR A 168 -13.61 4.99 58.16
C THR A 168 -12.16 4.52 58.01
N GLN A 169 -11.81 3.33 58.52
CA GLN A 169 -10.44 2.78 58.36
C GLN A 169 -10.19 2.27 56.94
N ILE A 170 -11.26 1.88 56.25
CA ILE A 170 -11.22 1.29 54.90
C ILE A 170 -10.98 2.37 53.83
N TYR A 171 -11.59 3.56 53.99
CA TYR A 171 -11.36 4.69 53.08
C TYR A 171 -9.86 5.04 52.95
N ASN A 172 -9.13 5.02 54.06
CA ASN A 172 -7.69 5.29 54.08
C ASN A 172 -6.85 4.18 53.42
N LYS A 173 -7.30 2.92 53.48
CA LYS A 173 -6.61 1.79 52.84
C LYS A 173 -6.79 1.79 51.33
N ILE A 174 -7.98 2.17 50.84
CA ILE A 174 -8.29 2.30 49.41
C ILE A 174 -7.48 3.45 48.78
N GLN A 175 -7.34 4.59 49.47
CA GLN A 175 -6.50 5.70 49.00
C GLN A 175 -5.02 5.31 48.88
N LYS A 176 -4.54 4.40 49.74
CA LYS A 176 -3.16 3.89 49.69
C LYS A 176 -2.92 2.99 48.48
N VAL A 177 -3.89 2.14 48.12
CA VAL A 177 -3.82 1.26 46.93
C VAL A 177 -3.90 2.09 45.65
N LYS A 178 -4.78 3.10 45.60
CA LYS A 178 -4.92 3.98 44.43
C LYS A 178 -3.61 4.71 44.05
N LYS A 179 -2.72 4.93 45.02
CA LYS A 179 -1.41 5.59 44.84
C LYS A 179 -0.30 4.66 44.30
N HIS A 180 -0.56 3.37 44.12
CA HIS A 180 0.36 2.41 43.50
C HIS A 180 -0.01 2.06 42.04
N PHE A 181 -1.14 2.55 41.56
CA PHE A 181 -1.67 2.27 40.21
C PHE A 181 -1.71 3.51 39.29
N TYR A 182 -1.19 4.66 39.75
CA TYR A 182 -0.92 5.86 38.94
C TYR A 182 0.53 6.26 39.10
#